data_AF-A0A3G2HZ23-F1
#
_entry.id   AF-A0A3G2HZ23-F1
#
_cell.length_a   1.000
_cell.length_b   1.000
_cell.length_c   1.000
_cell.angle_alpha   90.00
_cell.angle_beta   90.00
_cell.angle_gamma   90.00
#
_symmetry.space_group_name_H-M   'P 1'
#
loop_
_entity.id
_entity.type
_entity.pdbx_description
1 polymer ?
#
loop_
_entity_poly.entity_id
_entity_poly.type
_entity_poly.pdbx_seq_one_letter_code
_entity_poly.pdbx_strand_id
1 'polypeptide(L)'
;MKLDGERIRKRDTDVARPRKWDGYEKGKFVPADKPGPRNAIDQAEAVFPGTAKWFRSPLWDVLKKRKFDQLQIDNALFSLDPRIIALLFEPKPREGESRRRLLPFDAGSARLLQALATFDSLVAIVLMAHLAEIIASPQLRELAVNTYAGMQEKLRGIPGLKEVAADFFHLVDSYCKHWTFLSPSQRMEVTFFSGNEPSEGTQPVKFRLPGL
;
A
#
# COMPACT_ATOMS: atom_id res chain seq x y z
N MET A 1 -11.06 18.91 18.47
CA MET A 1 -12.31 18.67 17.72
C MET A 1 -12.68 17.20 17.95
N LYS A 2 -13.90 16.86 18.39
CA LYS A 2 -14.24 15.48 18.80
C LYS A 2 -14.75 14.65 17.63
N LEU A 3 -14.13 13.49 17.39
CA LEU A 3 -14.61 12.50 16.43
C LEU A 3 -16.02 12.02 16.81
N ASP A 4 -16.84 11.58 15.85
CA ASP A 4 -18.24 11.19 16.10
C ASP A 4 -18.36 10.05 17.15
N GLY A 5 -17.34 9.19 17.23
CA GLY A 5 -17.20 8.14 18.26
C GLY A 5 -16.71 8.60 19.63
N GLU A 6 -16.23 9.83 19.80
CA GLU A 6 -15.78 10.39 21.10
C GLU A 6 -16.89 11.20 21.79
N ARG A 7 -18.04 11.37 21.13
CA ARG A 7 -19.19 12.08 21.67
C ARG A 7 -19.93 11.20 22.67
N ILE A 8 -19.55 11.31 23.94
CA ILE A 8 -20.30 10.74 25.07
C ILE A 8 -21.74 11.26 25.00
N ARG A 9 -22.71 10.35 24.82
CA ARG A 9 -24.14 10.70 24.94
C ARG A 9 -24.59 10.36 26.35
N LYS A 10 -24.88 11.38 27.15
CA LYS A 10 -25.60 11.21 28.42
C LYS A 10 -27.07 10.90 28.07
N ARG A 11 -27.58 9.73 28.48
CA ARG A 11 -29.02 9.45 28.54
C ARG A 11 -29.45 9.59 30.00
N ASP A 12 -30.75 9.78 30.25
CA ASP A 12 -31.29 10.04 31.59
C ASP A 12 -30.94 8.97 32.63
N THR A 13 -30.59 7.75 32.20
CA THR A 13 -30.24 6.62 33.07
C THR A 13 -28.83 6.05 32.86
N ASP A 14 -28.08 6.46 31.84
CA ASP A 14 -26.75 5.86 31.57
C ASP A 14 -25.82 6.74 30.70
N VAL A 15 -24.52 6.51 30.81
CA VAL A 15 -23.47 7.17 30.02
C VAL A 15 -23.06 6.27 28.87
N ALA A 16 -23.61 6.50 27.67
CA ALA A 16 -23.21 5.79 26.47
C ALA A 16 -21.83 6.31 26.00
N ARG A 17 -20.76 5.57 26.35
CA ARG A 17 -19.42 5.75 25.77
C ARG A 17 -19.38 5.07 24.39
N PRO A 18 -19.29 5.81 23.28
CA PRO A 18 -19.28 5.17 21.97
C PRO A 18 -17.95 4.45 21.75
N ARG A 19 -17.98 3.13 21.64
CA ARG A 19 -16.81 2.25 21.41
C ARG A 19 -16.46 2.10 19.92
N LYS A 20 -16.81 3.11 19.09
CA LYS A 20 -16.65 3.04 17.63
C LYS A 20 -15.18 2.82 17.27
N TRP A 21 -14.28 3.51 17.96
CA TRP A 21 -12.84 3.50 17.68
C TRP A 21 -12.13 2.29 18.28
N ASP A 22 -12.59 1.74 19.41
CA ASP A 22 -12.04 0.53 20.04
C ASP A 22 -11.99 -0.66 19.07
N GLY A 23 -12.96 -0.74 18.15
CA GLY A 23 -13.01 -1.80 17.15
C GLY A 23 -11.97 -1.63 16.03
N TYR A 24 -11.59 -0.39 15.70
CA TYR A 24 -10.50 -0.10 14.76
C TYR A 24 -9.14 -0.28 15.42
N GLU A 25 -8.98 0.20 16.65
CA GLU A 25 -7.77 0.04 17.47
C GLU A 25 -7.40 -1.44 17.65
N LYS A 26 -8.39 -2.30 17.92
CA LYS A 26 -8.18 -3.75 18.06
C LYS A 26 -8.15 -4.52 16.74
N GLY A 27 -8.16 -3.85 15.59
CA GLY A 27 -8.18 -4.48 14.27
C GLY A 27 -9.41 -5.35 13.98
N LYS A 28 -10.51 -5.15 14.72
CA LYS A 28 -11.76 -5.93 14.57
C LYS A 28 -12.57 -5.48 13.36
N PHE A 29 -12.47 -4.20 12.99
CA PHE A 29 -13.16 -3.59 11.86
C PHE A 29 -12.17 -2.91 10.93
N VAL A 30 -12.48 -2.91 9.63
CA VAL A 30 -11.79 -2.08 8.64
C VAL A 30 -12.71 -0.93 8.24
N PRO A 31 -12.23 0.31 8.15
CA PRO A 31 -13.04 1.42 7.68
C PRO A 31 -13.59 1.13 6.28
N ALA A 32 -14.90 1.25 6.11
CA ALA A 32 -15.52 1.21 4.80
C ALA A 32 -15.48 2.61 4.19
N ASP A 33 -14.99 2.74 2.96
CA ASP A 33 -14.97 4.02 2.23
C ASP A 33 -16.34 4.27 1.58
N LYS A 34 -17.35 4.51 2.41
CA LYS A 34 -18.69 4.90 1.96
C LYS A 34 -18.87 6.41 2.15
N PRO A 35 -19.23 7.16 1.10
CA PRO A 35 -19.42 8.59 1.20
C PRO A 35 -20.51 8.92 2.22
N GLY A 36 -20.25 9.90 3.08
CA GLY A 36 -21.22 10.40 4.05
C GLY A 36 -20.59 10.86 5.36
N PRO A 37 -21.37 11.52 6.23
CA PRO A 37 -20.87 12.16 7.45
C PRO A 37 -20.30 11.18 8.49
N ARG A 38 -20.55 9.88 8.31
CA ARG A 38 -20.09 8.80 9.20
C ARG A 38 -18.85 8.07 8.69
N ASN A 39 -18.30 8.45 7.53
CA ASN A 39 -17.10 7.84 6.97
C ASN A 39 -15.94 8.00 7.96
N ALA A 40 -15.45 6.87 8.49
CA ALA A 40 -14.37 6.88 9.47
C ALA A 40 -13.06 7.38 8.84
N ILE A 41 -12.86 7.17 7.54
CA ILE A 41 -11.68 7.63 6.80
C ILE A 41 -11.69 9.16 6.71
N ASP A 42 -12.81 9.76 6.26
CA ASP A 42 -12.90 11.22 6.15
C ASP A 42 -12.87 11.91 7.53
N GLN A 43 -13.43 11.26 8.56
CA GLN A 43 -13.33 11.75 9.94
C GLN A 43 -11.88 11.70 10.45
N ALA A 44 -11.14 10.64 10.14
CA ALA A 44 -9.72 10.54 10.48
C ALA A 44 -8.88 11.57 9.71
N GLU A 45 -9.14 11.75 8.41
CA GLU A 45 -8.45 12.72 7.56
C GLU A 45 -8.64 14.16 8.04
N ALA A 46 -9.85 14.51 8.51
CA ALA A 46 -10.14 15.84 9.03
C ALA A 46 -9.37 16.19 10.31
N VAL A 47 -8.94 15.18 11.08
CA VAL A 47 -8.18 15.36 12.34
C VAL A 47 -6.68 15.11 12.14
N PHE A 48 -6.34 14.14 11.29
CA PHE A 48 -4.99 13.70 10.96
C PHE A 48 -4.85 13.66 9.43
N PRO A 49 -4.44 14.78 8.81
CA PRO A 49 -4.27 14.86 7.36
C PRO A 49 -3.28 13.84 6.83
N GLY A 50 -3.60 13.24 5.68
CA GLY A 50 -2.78 12.21 5.03
C GLY A 50 -3.04 10.79 5.54
N THR A 51 -4.09 10.54 6.31
CA THR A 51 -4.50 9.18 6.73
C THR A 51 -5.33 8.48 5.66
N ALA A 52 -6.14 9.22 4.89
CA ALA A 52 -6.99 8.68 3.85
C ALA A 52 -6.20 7.95 2.75
N LYS A 53 -4.99 8.41 2.43
CA LYS A 53 -4.13 7.79 1.41
C LYS A 53 -3.82 6.32 1.68
N TRP A 54 -3.73 5.94 2.96
CA TRP A 54 -3.46 4.57 3.35
C TRP A 54 -4.62 3.65 3.02
N PHE A 55 -5.87 4.12 3.19
CA PHE A 55 -7.07 3.33 2.95
C PHE A 55 -7.54 3.36 1.50
N ARG A 56 -7.30 4.48 0.81
CA ARG A 56 -7.66 4.69 -0.62
C ARG A 56 -6.55 4.28 -1.58
N SER A 57 -5.49 3.64 -1.08
CA SER A 57 -4.36 3.22 -1.90
C SER A 57 -4.77 2.15 -2.94
N PRO A 58 -4.34 2.27 -4.21
CA PRO A 58 -4.57 1.26 -5.23
C PRO A 58 -3.89 -0.09 -4.90
N LEU A 59 -2.95 -0.10 -3.95
CA LEU A 59 -2.34 -1.31 -3.41
C LEU A 59 -3.39 -2.35 -3.00
N TRP A 60 -4.47 -1.93 -2.33
CA TRP A 60 -5.47 -2.87 -1.82
C TRP A 60 -6.21 -3.60 -2.94
N ASP A 61 -6.41 -2.94 -4.08
CA ASP A 61 -7.06 -3.56 -5.22
C ASP A 61 -6.15 -4.61 -5.87
N VAL A 62 -4.84 -4.35 -5.93
CA VAL A 62 -3.84 -5.34 -6.38
C VAL A 62 -3.82 -6.54 -5.44
N LEU A 63 -3.76 -6.32 -4.12
CA LEU A 63 -3.77 -7.40 -3.12
C LEU A 63 -5.08 -8.20 -3.14
N LYS A 64 -6.22 -7.57 -3.45
CA LYS A 64 -7.49 -8.27 -3.66
C LYS A 64 -7.56 -9.06 -4.97
N LYS A 65 -6.49 -9.07 -5.77
CA LYS A 65 -6.43 -9.69 -7.10
C LYS A 65 -7.50 -9.15 -8.05
N ARG A 66 -7.85 -7.86 -7.92
CA ARG A 66 -8.66 -7.20 -8.95
C ARG A 66 -7.85 -7.15 -10.24
N LYS A 67 -8.52 -7.39 -11.36
CA LYS A 67 -7.89 -7.26 -12.67
C LYS A 67 -7.68 -5.78 -12.94
N PHE A 68 -6.43 -5.41 -13.18
CA PHE A 68 -6.07 -4.11 -13.72
C PHE A 68 -5.74 -4.25 -15.21
N ASP A 69 -6.21 -3.31 -16.00
CA ASP A 69 -5.67 -3.07 -17.34
C ASP A 69 -4.49 -2.10 -17.25
N GLN A 70 -3.63 -2.07 -18.27
CA GLN A 70 -2.48 -1.16 -18.32
C GLN A 70 -2.87 0.31 -18.05
N LEU A 71 -3.97 0.78 -18.66
CA LEU A 71 -4.48 2.14 -18.44
C LEU A 71 -4.85 2.42 -16.98
N GLN A 72 -5.39 1.41 -16.28
CA GLN A 72 -5.78 1.54 -14.88
C GLN A 72 -4.55 1.58 -13.98
N ILE A 73 -3.49 0.85 -14.31
CA ILE A 73 -2.21 0.95 -13.62
C ILE A 73 -1.58 2.33 -13.84
N ASP A 74 -1.55 2.82 -15.08
CA ASP A 74 -1.00 4.15 -15.37
C ASP A 74 -1.74 5.24 -14.58
N ASN A 75 -3.08 5.18 -14.54
CA ASN A 75 -3.88 6.10 -13.74
C ASN A 75 -3.60 5.97 -12.23
N ALA A 76 -3.39 4.74 -11.74
CA ALA A 76 -3.07 4.48 -10.35
C ALA A 76 -1.65 4.96 -9.97
N LEU A 77 -0.68 4.86 -10.88
CA LEU A 77 0.65 5.43 -10.72
C LEU A 77 0.61 6.96 -10.77
N PHE A 78 -0.26 7.52 -11.60
CA PHE A 78 -0.44 8.97 -11.75
C PHE A 78 -1.21 9.62 -10.57
N SER A 79 -1.78 8.84 -9.65
CA SER A 79 -2.44 9.35 -8.45
C SER A 79 -1.55 9.37 -7.20
N LEU A 80 -0.29 8.92 -7.32
CA LEU A 80 0.68 8.87 -6.23
C LEU A 80 1.33 10.24 -5.95
N ASP A 81 2.17 10.31 -4.90
CA ASP A 81 2.96 11.50 -4.56
C ASP A 81 3.65 12.12 -5.81
N PRO A 82 3.57 13.46 -6.01
CA PRO A 82 4.16 14.12 -7.17
C PRO A 82 5.64 13.82 -7.42
N ARG A 83 6.42 13.50 -6.38
CA ARG A 83 7.83 13.09 -6.51
C ARG A 83 7.96 11.75 -7.21
N ILE A 84 7.03 10.82 -6.97
CA ILE A 84 6.97 9.54 -7.65
C ILE A 84 6.52 9.73 -9.10
N ILE A 85 5.53 10.58 -9.33
CA ILE A 85 5.07 10.92 -10.70
C ILE A 85 6.23 11.51 -11.51
N ALA A 86 6.99 12.45 -10.94
CA ALA A 86 8.13 13.07 -11.61
C ALA A 86 9.26 12.09 -11.94
N LEU A 87 9.39 10.99 -11.19
CA LEU A 87 10.36 9.93 -11.47
C LEU A 87 9.88 8.97 -12.56
N LEU A 88 8.58 8.65 -12.59
CA LEU A 88 8.05 7.58 -13.44
C LEU A 88 7.47 8.07 -14.76
N PHE A 89 7.14 9.35 -14.90
CA PHE A 89 6.47 9.89 -16.10
C PHE A 89 7.30 10.96 -16.81
N GLU A 90 7.08 11.09 -18.12
CA GLU A 90 7.59 12.21 -18.90
C GLU A 90 7.12 13.55 -18.27
N PRO A 91 7.97 14.59 -18.24
CA PRO A 91 7.66 15.85 -17.55
C PRO A 91 6.49 16.61 -18.18
N LYS A 92 6.30 16.45 -19.49
CA LYS A 92 5.22 17.05 -20.27
C LYS A 92 4.65 16.00 -21.23
N PRO A 93 3.34 16.05 -21.52
CA PRO A 93 2.79 15.27 -22.62
C PRO A 93 3.38 15.75 -23.96
N ARG A 94 3.46 14.86 -24.94
CA ARG A 94 3.89 15.19 -26.30
C ARG A 94 2.81 15.99 -27.03
N GLU A 95 3.18 16.69 -28.11
CA GLU A 95 2.22 17.40 -28.94
C GLU A 95 1.13 16.45 -29.46
N GLY A 96 -0.14 16.82 -29.23
CA GLY A 96 -1.30 15.99 -29.58
C GLY A 96 -1.70 14.94 -28.54
N GLU A 97 -0.95 14.79 -27.45
CA GLU A 97 -1.30 13.88 -26.35
C GLU A 97 -1.84 14.64 -25.14
N SER A 98 -2.91 14.14 -24.55
CA SER A 98 -3.47 14.71 -23.32
C SER A 98 -2.80 14.16 -22.06
N ARG A 99 -1.92 13.16 -22.18
CA ARG A 99 -1.37 12.40 -21.04
C ARG A 99 0.14 12.27 -21.14
N ARG A 100 0.79 12.29 -19.96
CA ARG A 100 2.21 11.98 -19.84
C ARG A 100 2.40 10.48 -19.97
N ARG A 101 3.42 10.07 -20.71
CA ARG A 101 3.76 8.66 -20.87
C ARG A 101 4.62 8.18 -19.69
N LEU A 102 4.45 6.92 -19.33
CA LEU A 102 5.33 6.25 -18.39
C LEU A 102 6.72 6.09 -19.04
N LEU A 103 7.77 6.46 -18.31
CA LEU A 103 9.15 6.26 -18.72
C LEU A 103 9.53 4.78 -18.55
N PRO A 104 10.48 4.26 -19.35
CA PRO A 104 11.08 2.96 -19.08
C PRO A 104 11.66 2.93 -17.66
N PHE A 105 11.27 1.93 -16.89
CA PHE A 105 11.78 1.78 -15.52
C PHE A 105 13.17 1.15 -15.55
N ASP A 106 14.17 1.93 -15.21
CA ASP A 106 15.57 1.55 -15.24
C ASP A 106 16.17 1.46 -13.81
N ALA A 107 17.42 1.00 -13.73
CA ALA A 107 18.13 0.89 -12.46
C ALA A 107 18.34 2.24 -11.76
N GLY A 108 18.42 3.34 -12.52
CA GLY A 108 18.51 4.70 -11.97
C GLY A 108 17.23 5.09 -11.24
N SER A 109 16.09 4.96 -11.91
CA SER A 109 14.77 5.21 -11.35
C SER A 109 14.48 4.32 -10.14
N ALA A 110 14.86 3.04 -10.22
CA ALA A 110 14.78 2.10 -9.11
C ALA A 110 15.54 2.58 -7.86
N ARG A 111 16.80 3.03 -8.01
CA ARG A 111 17.60 3.56 -6.90
C ARG A 111 16.99 4.83 -6.30
N LEU A 112 16.47 5.73 -7.12
CA LEU A 112 15.81 6.95 -6.65
C LEU A 112 14.52 6.63 -5.88
N LEU A 113 13.73 5.68 -6.36
CA LEU A 113 12.52 5.21 -5.69
C LEU A 113 12.86 4.55 -4.32
N GLN A 114 13.91 3.73 -4.27
CA GLN A 114 14.44 3.16 -3.03
C GLN A 114 15.02 4.21 -2.07
N ALA A 115 15.53 5.33 -2.58
CA ALA A 115 16.03 6.42 -1.76
C ALA A 115 14.88 7.20 -1.11
N LEU A 116 13.77 7.40 -1.84
CA LEU A 116 12.56 8.02 -1.28
C LEU A 116 11.93 7.15 -0.20
N ALA A 117 11.83 5.84 -0.45
CA ALA A 117 11.29 4.84 0.49
C ALA A 117 10.06 5.35 1.26
N THR A 118 9.06 5.86 0.52
CA THR A 118 7.76 6.26 1.09
C THR A 118 6.73 5.15 0.90
N PHE A 119 5.59 5.23 1.58
CA PHE A 119 4.47 4.33 1.31
C PHE A 119 4.08 4.35 -0.18
N ASP A 120 4.01 5.53 -0.81
CA ASP A 120 3.72 5.64 -2.23
C ASP A 120 4.81 5.04 -3.13
N SER A 121 6.07 5.03 -2.67
CA SER A 121 7.17 4.33 -3.37
C SER A 121 6.91 2.81 -3.40
N LEU A 122 6.41 2.27 -2.30
CA LEU A 122 6.01 0.87 -2.24
C LEU A 122 4.79 0.60 -3.13
N VAL A 123 3.78 1.45 -3.08
CA VAL A 123 2.58 1.30 -3.92
C VAL A 123 2.99 1.32 -5.40
N ALA A 124 3.88 2.24 -5.78
CA ALA A 124 4.42 2.32 -7.13
C ALA A 124 5.11 1.01 -7.53
N ILE A 125 6.00 0.45 -6.70
CA ILE A 125 6.74 -0.75 -7.09
C ILE A 125 5.83 -1.98 -7.23
N VAL A 126 4.80 -2.07 -6.38
CA VAL A 126 3.79 -3.12 -6.47
C VAL A 126 2.99 -3.00 -7.77
N LEU A 127 2.60 -1.79 -8.14
CA LEU A 127 1.92 -1.51 -9.41
C LEU A 127 2.83 -1.80 -10.62
N MET A 128 4.12 -1.45 -10.56
CA MET A 128 5.09 -1.74 -11.62
C MET A 128 5.34 -3.24 -11.78
N ALA A 129 5.42 -3.98 -10.68
CA ALA A 129 5.50 -5.44 -10.73
C ALA A 129 4.23 -6.06 -11.31
N HIS A 130 3.05 -5.50 -11.02
CA HIS A 130 1.80 -5.94 -11.64
C HIS A 130 1.75 -5.60 -13.15
N LEU A 131 2.23 -4.42 -13.54
CA LEU A 131 2.37 -4.03 -14.94
C LEU A 131 3.27 -4.99 -15.71
N ALA A 132 4.39 -5.40 -15.10
CA ALA A 132 5.32 -6.34 -15.69
C ALA A 132 4.67 -7.68 -16.07
N GLU A 133 3.74 -8.16 -15.24
CA GLU A 133 2.96 -9.38 -15.52
C GLU A 133 1.99 -9.15 -16.69
N ILE A 134 1.33 -7.99 -16.78
CA ILE A 134 0.40 -7.66 -17.87
C ILE A 134 1.12 -7.59 -19.22
N ILE A 135 2.28 -6.92 -19.27
CA ILE A 135 3.06 -6.76 -20.51
C ILE A 135 4.05 -7.90 -20.75
N ALA A 136 4.06 -8.92 -19.88
CA ALA A 136 4.99 -10.05 -19.90
C ALA A 136 6.48 -9.62 -19.99
N SER A 137 6.88 -8.58 -19.25
CA SER A 137 8.26 -8.07 -19.25
C SER A 137 9.07 -8.64 -18.08
N PRO A 138 9.99 -9.61 -18.33
CA PRO A 138 10.79 -10.21 -17.26
C PRO A 138 11.79 -9.22 -16.65
N GLN A 139 12.33 -8.30 -17.46
CA GLN A 139 13.27 -7.27 -17.02
C GLN A 139 12.63 -6.29 -16.04
N LEU A 140 11.41 -5.83 -16.36
CA LEU A 140 10.66 -4.94 -15.48
C LEU A 140 10.31 -5.64 -14.17
N ARG A 141 9.91 -6.91 -14.24
CA ARG A 141 9.60 -7.72 -13.07
C ARG A 141 10.80 -7.85 -12.15
N GLU A 142 11.96 -8.23 -12.67
CA GLU A 142 13.19 -8.37 -11.89
C GLU A 142 13.57 -7.06 -11.21
N LEU A 143 13.56 -5.94 -11.94
CA LEU A 143 13.83 -4.62 -11.38
C LEU A 143 12.83 -4.25 -10.28
N ALA A 144 11.54 -4.52 -10.48
CA ALA A 144 10.52 -4.21 -9.50
C ALA A 144 10.68 -5.03 -8.21
N VAL A 145 10.93 -6.33 -8.33
CA VAL A 145 11.14 -7.23 -7.17
C VAL A 145 12.40 -6.86 -6.40
N ASN A 146 13.51 -6.62 -7.09
CA ASN A 146 14.76 -6.19 -6.44
C ASN A 146 14.59 -4.85 -5.72
N THR A 147 13.80 -3.94 -6.31
CA THR A 147 13.50 -2.64 -5.69
C THR A 147 12.61 -2.78 -4.47
N TYR A 148 11.61 -3.64 -4.53
CA TYR A 148 10.76 -3.99 -3.40
C TYR A 148 11.59 -4.54 -2.22
N ALA A 149 12.49 -5.49 -2.47
CA ALA A 149 13.38 -6.02 -1.44
C ALA A 149 14.27 -4.93 -0.83
N GLY A 150 14.89 -4.10 -1.67
CA GLY A 150 15.79 -3.02 -1.22
C GLY A 150 15.11 -1.90 -0.42
N MET A 151 13.79 -1.72 -0.53
CA MET A 151 13.06 -0.71 0.23
C MET A 151 12.49 -1.22 1.56
N GLN A 152 12.29 -2.53 1.75
CA GLN A 152 11.63 -3.07 2.94
C GLN A 152 12.27 -2.59 4.24
N GLU A 153 13.61 -2.61 4.35
CA GLU A 153 14.31 -2.17 5.56
C GLU A 153 14.05 -0.70 5.88
N LYS A 154 14.09 0.17 4.87
CA LYS A 154 13.83 1.61 5.03
C LYS A 154 12.37 1.87 5.41
N LEU A 155 11.45 1.13 4.79
CA LEU A 155 10.01 1.25 5.05
C LEU A 155 9.63 0.82 6.48
N ARG A 156 10.34 -0.14 7.09
CA ARG A 156 10.13 -0.52 8.51
C ARG A 156 10.37 0.66 9.47
N GLY A 157 11.16 1.66 9.06
CA GLY A 157 11.42 2.86 9.85
C GLY A 157 10.32 3.93 9.81
N ILE A 158 9.33 3.80 8.91
CA ILE A 158 8.32 4.85 8.70
C ILE A 158 7.34 4.90 9.88
N PRO A 159 7.09 6.10 10.46
CA PRO A 159 6.03 6.29 11.45
C PRO A 159 4.66 5.86 10.90
N GLY A 160 3.95 5.00 11.65
CA GLY A 160 2.65 4.45 11.25
C GLY A 160 2.73 3.10 10.53
N LEU A 161 3.81 2.82 9.77
CA LEU A 161 4.04 1.49 9.20
C LEU A 161 4.86 0.60 10.15
N LYS A 162 5.77 1.19 10.93
CA LYS A 162 6.72 0.47 11.81
C LYS A 162 6.09 -0.64 12.64
N GLU A 163 4.95 -0.38 13.27
CA GLU A 163 4.29 -1.32 14.19
C GLU A 163 3.66 -2.52 13.46
N VAL A 164 3.32 -2.35 12.18
CA VAL A 164 2.61 -3.35 11.40
C VAL A 164 3.40 -3.84 10.17
N ALA A 165 4.65 -3.38 10.03
CA ALA A 165 5.47 -3.57 8.84
C ALA A 165 5.71 -5.05 8.53
N ALA A 166 6.00 -5.87 9.55
CA ALA A 166 6.27 -7.30 9.37
C ALA A 166 5.05 -8.03 8.79
N ASP A 167 3.90 -7.89 9.45
CA ASP A 167 2.64 -8.49 9.01
C ASP A 167 2.19 -7.96 7.65
N PHE A 168 2.42 -6.67 7.38
CA PHE A 168 2.10 -6.05 6.12
C PHE A 168 2.98 -6.56 4.96
N PHE A 169 4.30 -6.70 5.14
CA PHE A 169 5.15 -7.29 4.10
C PHE A 169 4.83 -8.76 3.89
N HIS A 170 4.60 -9.51 4.95
CA HIS A 170 4.13 -10.89 4.84
C HIS A 170 2.81 -10.97 4.05
N LEU A 171 1.88 -10.03 4.26
CA LEU A 171 0.66 -9.93 3.47
C LEU A 171 1.00 -9.71 1.99
N VAL A 172 1.80 -8.70 1.64
CA VAL A 172 2.18 -8.42 0.25
C VAL A 172 2.82 -9.65 -0.40
N ASP A 173 3.81 -10.26 0.27
CA ASP A 173 4.52 -11.45 -0.22
C ASP A 173 3.57 -12.64 -0.43
N SER A 174 2.59 -12.82 0.47
CA SER A 174 1.61 -13.91 0.38
C SER A 174 0.64 -13.77 -0.80
N TYR A 175 0.36 -12.55 -1.24
CA TYR A 175 -0.45 -12.28 -2.43
C TYR A 175 0.38 -12.27 -3.71
N CYS A 176 1.66 -11.96 -3.58
CA CYS A 176 2.61 -11.84 -4.67
C CYS A 176 3.57 -13.04 -4.76
N LYS A 177 3.13 -14.26 -4.43
CA LYS A 177 3.93 -15.50 -4.48
C LYS A 177 4.59 -15.80 -5.83
N HIS A 178 4.17 -15.17 -6.91
CA HIS A 178 4.82 -15.33 -8.22
C HIS A 178 6.07 -14.44 -8.36
N TRP A 179 6.19 -13.39 -7.54
CA TRP A 179 7.34 -12.49 -7.49
C TRP A 179 8.56 -13.12 -6.82
N THR A 180 8.38 -14.17 -6.01
CA THR A 180 9.48 -14.99 -5.49
C THR A 180 10.12 -15.87 -6.55
N PHE A 181 9.55 -15.99 -7.76
CA PHE A 181 10.09 -16.80 -8.84
C PHE A 181 10.58 -15.90 -9.98
N LEU A 182 11.89 -15.63 -9.99
CA LEU A 182 12.55 -14.86 -11.06
C LEU A 182 12.46 -15.58 -12.43
N SER A 183 12.36 -16.91 -12.46
CA SER A 183 12.01 -17.71 -13.65
C SER A 183 11.48 -19.11 -13.29
N PRO A 184 10.73 -19.80 -14.17
CA PRO A 184 10.38 -21.21 -14.01
C PRO A 184 11.61 -22.15 -13.95
N SER A 185 12.76 -21.67 -14.44
CA SER A 185 13.99 -22.46 -14.66
C SER A 185 14.99 -22.36 -13.50
N GLN A 186 14.84 -21.39 -12.60
CA GLN A 186 15.69 -21.22 -11.41
C GLN A 186 14.90 -21.62 -10.17
N ARG A 187 14.82 -22.93 -9.89
CA ARG A 187 14.51 -23.43 -8.56
C ARG A 187 15.72 -23.21 -7.65
N MET A 188 15.82 -22.03 -7.04
CA MET A 188 16.67 -21.83 -5.87
C MET A 188 15.80 -21.87 -4.61
N GLU A 189 16.36 -22.45 -3.56
CA GLU A 189 15.75 -22.60 -2.23
C GLU A 189 15.12 -21.29 -1.76
N VAL A 190 13.83 -21.40 -1.43
CA VAL A 190 13.05 -20.33 -0.83
C VAL A 190 13.64 -20.07 0.56
N THR A 191 14.47 -19.03 0.67
CA THR A 191 14.77 -18.47 1.98
C THR A 191 13.55 -17.64 2.37
N PHE A 192 12.72 -18.17 3.26
CA PHE A 192 11.75 -17.34 3.97
C PHE A 192 12.56 -16.26 4.69
N PHE A 193 12.51 -15.02 4.23
CA PHE A 193 13.12 -13.89 4.95
C PHE A 193 12.22 -13.51 6.15
N SER A 194 11.88 -14.49 6.99
CA SER A 194 11.47 -14.26 8.38
C SER A 194 12.72 -13.98 9.19
N GLY A 195 13.30 -12.79 8.99
CA GLY A 195 14.34 -12.24 9.85
C GLY A 195 13.72 -11.77 11.16
N ASN A 196 13.35 -12.74 11.99
CA ASN A 196 13.05 -12.75 13.43
C ASN A 196 11.85 -13.67 13.68
N GLU A 197 12.09 -14.73 14.43
CA GLU A 197 11.03 -15.47 15.10
C GLU A 197 10.14 -14.48 15.85
N PRO A 198 8.80 -14.59 15.74
CA PRO A 198 7.92 -13.81 16.59
C PRO A 198 8.21 -14.23 18.04
N SER A 199 8.72 -13.30 18.83
CA SER A 199 8.77 -13.45 20.29
C SER A 199 7.38 -13.90 20.76
N GLU A 200 7.30 -15.09 21.35
CA GLU A 200 6.09 -15.69 21.88
C GLU A 200 5.37 -14.67 22.78
N GLY A 201 4.29 -14.09 22.29
CA GLY A 201 3.51 -13.09 23.03
C GLY A 201 2.74 -12.09 22.18
N THR A 202 3.16 -11.84 20.94
CA THR A 202 2.45 -10.91 20.04
C THR A 202 1.39 -11.65 19.24
N GLN A 203 0.11 -11.43 19.54
CA GLN A 203 -0.97 -11.94 18.70
C GLN A 203 -0.78 -11.39 17.27
N PRO A 204 -0.88 -12.24 16.22
CA PRO A 204 -0.74 -11.76 14.86
C PRO A 204 -1.83 -10.73 14.58
N VAL A 205 -1.45 -9.55 14.06
CA VAL A 205 -2.42 -8.55 13.65
C VAL A 205 -3.19 -9.16 12.48
N LYS A 206 -4.48 -9.48 12.68
CA LYS A 206 -5.34 -9.96 11.60
C LYS A 206 -5.59 -8.81 10.63
N PHE A 207 -4.75 -8.71 9.60
CA PHE A 207 -4.98 -7.81 8.48
C PHE A 207 -6.26 -8.21 7.75
N ARG A 208 -7.28 -7.37 7.87
CA ARG A 208 -8.47 -7.43 7.01
C ARG A 208 -8.30 -6.37 5.93
N LEU A 209 -8.51 -6.77 4.68
CA LEU A 209 -8.46 -5.83 3.55
C LEU A 209 -9.68 -4.88 3.61
N PRO A 210 -9.52 -3.58 3.31
CA PRO A 210 -10.64 -2.64 3.29
C PRO A 210 -11.73 -3.06 2.31
N GLY A 211 -12.99 -3.16 2.73
CA GLY A 211 -14.12 -3.46 1.84
C GLY A 211 -14.40 -4.96 1.58
N LEU A 212 -13.96 -5.84 2.49
CA LEU A 212 -14.52 -7.19 2.68
C LEU A 212 -15.55 -7.17 3.81
#